data_AF-A0A4Z1H6R2-F1
#
_entry.id   AF-A0A4Z1H6R2-F1
#
_cell.length_a   1.000
_cell.length_b   1.000
_cell.length_c   1.000
_cell.angle_alpha   90.00
_cell.angle_beta   90.00
_cell.angle_gamma   90.00
#
_symmetry.space_group_name_H-M   'P 1'
#
loop_
_entity.id
_entity.type
_entity.pdbx_description
1 polymer ?
#
loop_
_entity_poly.entity_id
_entity_poly.type
_entity_poly.pdbx_seq_one_letter_code
_entity_poly.pdbx_strand_id
1 'polypeptide(L)'
;MFSSGFVEGLEGEAFFPEDNPKCFDSFMGWIYFRTLRVLNASTALEKVEYDLSPLSLYSFADKLCLPELMDLVLDTYKNTYKFPRVSLVSDVYKMTPTDSPLRNFMCQCMYYIFAEYNSQDICNFWTTEDMAIAMSLHKDLNIDFLNLMRLDSPGFASTDPRALPNCDFHCHGEDAPCSQRPN
;
A
#
# COMPACT_ATOMS: atom_id res chain seq x y z
N MET A 1 -21.01 2.96 -12.34
CA MET A 1 -21.00 4.43 -12.44
C MET A 1 -21.71 4.90 -13.71
N PHE A 2 -21.09 4.88 -14.89
CA PHE A 2 -21.67 5.49 -16.11
C PHE A 2 -22.87 4.78 -16.74
N SER A 3 -23.15 3.52 -16.40
CA SER A 3 -24.33 2.78 -16.88
C SER A 3 -25.50 2.81 -15.88
N SER A 4 -25.53 3.78 -14.98
CA SER A 4 -26.54 3.89 -13.91
C SER A 4 -27.42 5.12 -14.08
N GLY A 5 -28.49 5.21 -13.29
CA GLY A 5 -29.37 6.39 -13.26
C GLY A 5 -28.87 7.54 -12.37
N PHE A 6 -27.65 7.46 -11.84
CA PHE A 6 -27.05 8.56 -11.08
C PHE A 6 -26.60 9.70 -12.00
N VAL A 7 -26.34 10.88 -11.43
CA VAL A 7 -25.97 12.10 -12.18
C VAL A 7 -24.78 11.83 -13.10
N GLU A 8 -23.81 11.04 -12.64
CA GLU A 8 -22.62 10.68 -13.40
C GLU A 8 -22.95 9.88 -14.67
N GLY A 9 -23.98 9.01 -14.61
CA GLY A 9 -24.46 8.26 -15.77
C GLY A 9 -25.30 9.12 -16.72
N LEU A 10 -26.01 10.13 -16.20
CA LEU A 10 -26.83 11.04 -17.01
C LEU A 10 -26.00 12.09 -17.73
N GLU A 11 -25.02 12.67 -17.05
CA GLU A 11 -24.15 13.73 -17.59
C GLU A 11 -22.93 13.16 -18.33
N GLY A 12 -22.56 11.90 -18.06
CA GLY A 12 -21.35 11.30 -18.61
C GLY A 12 -20.07 11.86 -17.98
N GLU A 13 -20.19 12.52 -16.83
CA GLU A 13 -19.09 13.16 -16.09
C GLU A 13 -19.00 12.58 -14.68
N ALA A 14 -17.79 12.44 -14.15
CA ALA A 14 -17.57 12.00 -12.78
C ALA A 14 -16.52 12.90 -12.12
N PHE A 15 -16.81 13.36 -10.90
CA PHE A 15 -15.96 14.28 -10.16
C PHE A 15 -15.35 13.57 -8.95
N PHE A 16 -14.04 13.65 -8.81
CA PHE A 16 -13.26 13.05 -7.72
C PHE A 16 -12.45 14.14 -6.98
N PRO A 17 -13.12 15.11 -6.30
CA PRO A 17 -12.45 16.28 -5.74
C PRO A 17 -11.49 15.96 -4.59
N GLU A 18 -11.67 14.82 -3.91
CA GLU A 18 -10.82 14.38 -2.81
C GLU A 18 -9.59 13.59 -3.25
N ASP A 19 -9.51 13.19 -4.53
CA ASP A 19 -8.41 12.39 -5.06
C ASP A 19 -7.33 13.26 -5.69
N ASN A 20 -6.08 12.80 -5.58
CA ASN A 20 -4.94 13.51 -6.15
C ASN A 20 -4.99 13.42 -7.69
N PRO A 21 -5.05 14.53 -8.44
CA PRO A 21 -5.12 14.48 -9.91
C PRO A 21 -3.99 13.67 -10.56
N LYS A 22 -2.81 13.59 -9.93
CA LYS A 22 -1.68 12.78 -10.42
C LYS A 22 -1.98 11.27 -10.41
N CYS A 23 -2.86 10.77 -9.54
CA CYS A 23 -3.24 9.36 -9.57
C CYS A 23 -4.04 9.02 -10.83
N PHE A 24 -4.77 10.00 -11.39
CA PHE A 24 -5.54 9.81 -12.60
C PHE A 24 -4.65 9.53 -13.81
N ASP A 25 -3.50 10.20 -13.95
CA ASP A 25 -2.55 9.94 -15.04
C ASP A 25 -2.03 8.50 -15.00
N SER A 26 -1.66 8.00 -13.82
CA SER A 26 -1.22 6.61 -13.64
C SER A 26 -2.37 5.62 -13.89
N PHE A 27 -3.57 5.94 -13.44
CA PHE A 27 -4.78 5.15 -13.70
C PHE A 27 -5.08 5.05 -15.21
N MET A 28 -5.05 6.16 -15.93
CA MET A 28 -5.24 6.17 -17.39
C MET A 28 -4.14 5.37 -18.09
N GLY A 29 -2.90 5.45 -17.61
CA GLY A 29 -1.79 4.60 -18.06
C GLY A 29 -2.13 3.11 -17.94
N TRP A 30 -2.66 2.68 -16.79
CA TRP A 30 -3.08 1.29 -16.61
C TRP A 30 -4.30 0.91 -17.47
N ILE A 31 -5.29 1.79 -17.61
CA ILE A 31 -6.47 1.53 -18.45
C ILE A 31 -6.07 1.25 -19.90
N TYR A 32 -5.13 2.01 -20.46
CA TYR A 32 -4.72 1.87 -21.86
C TYR A 32 -3.63 0.82 -22.09
N PHE A 33 -2.69 0.67 -21.16
CA PHE A 33 -1.50 -0.15 -21.38
C PHE A 33 -1.41 -1.39 -20.49
N ARG A 34 -2.31 -1.52 -19.50
CA ARG A 34 -2.27 -2.57 -18.46
C ARG A 34 -0.96 -2.63 -17.67
N THR A 35 -0.23 -1.52 -17.64
CA THR A 35 1.04 -1.38 -16.92
C THR A 35 1.09 -0.05 -16.16
N LEU A 36 1.73 -0.04 -15.00
CA LEU A 36 2.11 1.21 -14.35
C LEU A 36 3.39 1.74 -15.00
N ARG A 37 3.36 2.98 -15.47
CA ARG A 37 4.60 3.64 -15.91
C ARG A 37 5.46 3.83 -14.66
N VAL A 38 6.63 3.19 -14.62
CA VAL A 38 7.54 3.33 -13.49
C VAL A 38 7.87 4.80 -13.34
N LEU A 39 7.41 5.31 -12.20
CA LEU A 39 7.50 6.68 -11.78
C LEU A 39 8.97 6.96 -11.37
N ASN A 40 9.82 7.19 -12.36
CA ASN A 40 11.25 7.43 -12.14
C ASN A 40 11.46 8.79 -11.46
N ALA A 41 11.65 8.75 -10.14
CA ALA A 41 12.03 9.88 -9.32
C ALA A 41 13.50 10.25 -9.50
N SER A 42 13.76 11.33 -10.23
CA SER A 42 15.10 11.87 -10.45
C SER A 42 15.55 12.78 -9.30
N THR A 43 14.61 13.42 -8.59
CA THR A 43 14.92 14.39 -7.51
C THR A 43 14.36 14.00 -6.13
N ALA A 44 14.90 14.59 -5.05
CA ALA A 44 14.49 14.28 -3.68
C ALA A 44 13.08 14.79 -3.33
N LEU A 45 12.65 15.91 -3.93
CA LEU A 45 11.29 16.45 -3.80
C LEU A 45 10.28 15.55 -4.53
N GLU A 46 10.66 15.12 -5.73
CA GLU A 46 9.96 14.09 -6.48
C GLU A 46 9.77 12.83 -5.63
N LYS A 47 10.82 12.31 -4.96
CA LYS A 47 10.72 11.09 -4.13
C LYS A 47 9.64 11.16 -3.05
N VAL A 48 9.42 12.32 -2.42
CA VAL A 48 8.37 12.50 -1.40
C VAL A 48 6.97 12.51 -2.04
N GLU A 49 6.80 13.14 -3.20
CA GLU A 49 5.55 13.04 -3.96
C GLU A 49 5.31 11.61 -4.51
N TYR A 50 6.39 10.89 -4.82
CA TYR A 50 6.33 9.52 -5.32
C TYR A 50 6.01 8.48 -4.25
N ASP A 51 6.24 8.73 -2.96
CA ASP A 51 5.70 7.84 -1.91
C ASP A 51 4.17 7.97 -1.79
N LEU A 52 3.63 9.17 -2.05
CA LEU A 52 2.18 9.42 -2.04
C LEU A 52 1.47 8.90 -3.30
N SER A 53 2.17 8.78 -4.43
CA SER A 53 1.54 8.38 -5.69
C SER A 53 1.02 6.93 -5.71
N PRO A 54 1.78 5.91 -5.23
CA PRO A 54 1.29 4.54 -5.09
C PRO A 54 0.12 4.43 -4.12
N LEU A 55 0.21 5.06 -2.94
CA LEU A 55 -0.90 5.04 -1.98
C LEU A 55 -2.14 5.72 -2.55
N SER A 56 -1.99 6.90 -3.15
CA SER A 56 -3.13 7.61 -3.77
C SER A 56 -3.77 6.77 -4.89
N LEU A 57 -2.96 6.12 -5.73
CA LEU A 57 -3.45 5.25 -6.79
C LEU A 57 -4.11 3.99 -6.23
N TYR A 58 -3.56 3.39 -5.18
CA TYR A 58 -4.15 2.24 -4.51
C TYR A 58 -5.52 2.58 -3.91
N SER A 59 -5.59 3.67 -3.13
CA SER A 59 -6.86 4.15 -2.55
C SER A 59 -7.88 4.52 -3.63
N PHE A 60 -7.44 5.09 -4.76
CA PHE A 60 -8.32 5.37 -5.89
C PHE A 60 -8.84 4.08 -6.55
N ALA A 61 -7.97 3.08 -6.74
CA ALA A 61 -8.35 1.78 -7.28
C ALA A 61 -9.34 1.05 -6.37
N ASP A 62 -9.16 1.13 -5.05
CA ASP A 62 -10.07 0.58 -4.04
C ASP A 62 -11.47 1.21 -4.14
N LYS A 63 -11.55 2.55 -4.19
CA LYS A 63 -12.83 3.27 -4.41
C LYS A 63 -13.55 2.84 -5.68
N LEU A 64 -12.80 2.58 -6.75
CA LEU A 64 -13.35 2.13 -8.03
C LEU A 64 -13.60 0.61 -8.08
N CYS A 65 -13.33 -0.12 -7.01
CA CYS A 65 -13.44 -1.58 -6.90
C CYS A 65 -12.59 -2.31 -7.97
N LEU A 66 -11.33 -1.91 -8.10
CA LEU A 66 -10.38 -2.44 -9.09
C LEU A 66 -9.26 -3.25 -8.42
N PRO A 67 -9.53 -4.48 -7.93
CA PRO A 67 -8.55 -5.29 -7.20
C PRO A 67 -7.30 -5.59 -8.04
N GLU A 68 -7.46 -5.77 -9.36
CA GLU A 68 -6.33 -6.01 -10.27
C GLU A 68 -5.33 -4.85 -10.31
N LEU A 69 -5.81 -3.62 -10.15
CA LEU A 69 -4.95 -2.45 -10.09
C LEU A 69 -4.32 -2.32 -8.69
N MET A 70 -5.08 -2.62 -7.63
CA MET A 70 -4.55 -2.65 -6.26
C MET A 70 -3.38 -3.63 -6.14
N ASP A 71 -3.54 -4.85 -6.66
CA ASP A 71 -2.51 -5.89 -6.66
C ASP A 71 -1.27 -5.46 -7.46
N LEU A 72 -1.47 -4.85 -8.64
CA LEU A 72 -0.38 -4.34 -9.46
C LEU A 72 0.40 -3.21 -8.77
N VAL A 73 -0.29 -2.30 -8.08
CA VAL A 73 0.34 -1.23 -7.30
C VAL A 73 1.17 -1.82 -6.16
N LEU A 74 0.63 -2.80 -5.44
CA LEU A 74 1.33 -3.44 -4.34
C LEU A 74 2.57 -4.20 -4.83
N ASP A 75 2.46 -4.95 -5.92
CA ASP A 75 3.60 -5.63 -6.55
C ASP A 75 4.68 -4.65 -7.01
N THR A 76 4.26 -3.54 -7.63
CA THR A 76 5.18 -2.48 -8.04
C THR A 76 5.89 -1.88 -6.85
N TYR A 77 5.15 -1.60 -5.76
CA TYR A 77 5.71 -1.04 -4.53
C TYR A 77 6.75 -1.98 -3.92
N LYS A 78 6.36 -3.24 -3.72
CA LYS A 78 7.18 -4.29 -3.11
C LYS A 78 8.48 -4.56 -3.87
N ASN A 79 8.45 -4.48 -5.21
CA ASN A 79 9.60 -4.73 -6.07
C ASN A 79 10.52 -3.51 -6.27
N THR A 80 9.99 -2.28 -6.17
CA THR A 80 10.72 -1.07 -6.58
C THR A 80 11.26 -0.28 -5.39
N TYR A 81 10.55 -0.28 -4.26
CA TYR A 81 10.83 0.64 -3.16
C TYR A 81 11.59 -0.04 -2.02
N LYS A 82 12.29 0.79 -1.24
CA LYS A 82 12.83 0.39 0.06
C LYS A 82 11.69 0.22 1.06
N PHE A 83 12.03 -0.16 2.29
CA PHE A 83 11.05 -0.14 3.38
C PHE A 83 10.33 1.20 3.47
N PRO A 84 9.00 1.17 3.75
CA PRO A 84 8.22 2.39 3.93
C PRO A 84 8.77 3.21 5.09
N ARG A 85 8.42 4.50 5.15
CA ARG A 85 8.57 5.29 6.37
C ARG A 85 7.38 5.05 7.30
N VAL A 86 7.56 5.30 8.60
CA VAL A 86 6.46 5.23 9.58
C VAL A 86 5.29 6.13 9.18
N SER A 87 5.57 7.31 8.62
CA SER A 87 4.53 8.23 8.11
C SER A 87 3.66 7.59 7.03
N LEU A 88 4.26 6.84 6.10
CA LEU A 88 3.52 6.16 5.04
C LEU A 88 2.66 5.02 5.61
N VAL A 89 3.14 4.29 6.62
CA VAL A 89 2.32 3.29 7.33
C VAL A 89 1.11 3.97 7.96
N SER A 90 1.30 5.10 8.65
CA SER A 90 0.21 5.90 9.20
C SER A 90 -0.77 6.38 8.12
N ASP A 91 -0.28 6.85 6.97
CA ASP A 91 -1.14 7.30 5.87
C ASP A 91 -1.95 6.15 5.26
N VAL A 92 -1.37 4.95 5.13
CA VAL A 92 -2.08 3.74 4.68
C VAL A 92 -3.23 3.40 5.62
N TYR A 93 -2.99 3.41 6.93
CA TYR A 93 -4.03 3.16 7.95
C TYR A 93 -5.09 4.26 8.00
N LYS A 94 -4.77 5.48 7.54
CA LYS A 94 -5.74 6.56 7.39
C LYS A 94 -6.59 6.44 6.13
N MET A 95 -6.00 5.97 5.02
CA MET A 95 -6.58 6.11 3.67
C MET A 95 -7.20 4.84 3.09
N THR A 96 -7.04 3.68 3.75
CA THR A 96 -7.53 2.39 3.24
C THR A 96 -8.50 1.73 4.24
N PRO A 97 -9.38 0.81 3.83
CA PRO A 97 -10.23 0.02 4.72
C PRO A 97 -9.44 -0.89 5.67
N THR A 98 -10.02 -1.29 6.80
CA THR A 98 -9.35 -2.08 7.85
C THR A 98 -8.84 -3.44 7.39
N ASP A 99 -9.51 -4.06 6.41
CA ASP A 99 -9.18 -5.34 5.80
C ASP A 99 -8.28 -5.21 4.55
N SER A 100 -7.78 -4.01 4.27
CA SER A 100 -6.93 -3.75 3.11
C SER A 100 -5.63 -4.59 3.16
N PRO A 101 -5.31 -5.36 2.10
CA PRO A 101 -4.04 -6.09 2.01
C PRO A 101 -2.81 -5.19 2.13
N LEU A 102 -2.91 -3.92 1.70
CA LEU A 102 -1.82 -2.95 1.88
C LEU A 102 -1.52 -2.66 3.35
N ARG A 103 -2.52 -2.66 4.24
CA ARG A 103 -2.30 -2.51 5.69
C ARG A 103 -1.51 -3.69 6.24
N ASN A 104 -1.88 -4.91 5.85
CA ASN A 104 -1.16 -6.12 6.24
C ASN A 104 0.31 -6.04 5.80
N PHE A 105 0.58 -5.71 4.53
CA PHE A 105 1.94 -5.55 4.03
C PHE A 105 2.75 -4.49 4.81
N MET A 106 2.16 -3.31 5.06
CA MET A 106 2.80 -2.22 5.77
C MET A 106 3.08 -2.55 7.24
N CYS A 107 2.14 -3.23 7.90
CA CYS A 107 2.28 -3.67 9.29
C CYS A 107 3.37 -4.75 9.42
N GLN A 108 3.44 -5.70 8.49
CA GLN A 108 4.54 -6.67 8.44
C GLN A 108 5.89 -5.99 8.19
N CYS A 109 5.95 -4.99 7.31
CA CYS A 109 7.19 -4.22 7.10
C CYS A 109 7.65 -3.51 8.38
N MET A 110 6.71 -2.85 9.07
CA MET A 110 6.96 -2.21 10.36
C MET A 110 7.46 -3.22 11.41
N TYR A 111 6.84 -4.39 11.49
CA TYR A 111 7.25 -5.46 12.40
C TYR A 111 8.63 -6.03 12.07
N TYR A 112 8.91 -6.34 10.81
CA TYR A 112 10.22 -6.84 10.37
C TYR A 112 11.35 -5.84 10.69
N ILE A 113 11.10 -4.54 10.47
CA ILE A 113 12.04 -3.48 10.83
C ILE A 113 12.30 -3.44 12.33
N PHE A 114 11.23 -3.53 13.13
CA PHE A 114 11.33 -3.54 14.57
C PHE A 114 12.09 -4.76 15.13
N ALA A 115 11.86 -5.94 14.56
CA ALA A 115 12.40 -7.20 15.07
C ALA A 115 13.85 -7.46 14.62
N GLU A 116 14.16 -7.20 13.35
CA GLU A 116 15.41 -7.68 12.73
C GLU A 116 16.45 -6.59 12.45
N TYR A 117 16.04 -5.32 12.35
CA TYR A 117 16.96 -4.24 12.02
C TYR A 117 17.44 -3.47 13.26
N ASN A 118 18.71 -3.70 13.63
CA ASN A 118 19.44 -2.93 14.65
C ASN A 118 20.58 -2.09 14.05
N SER A 119 20.45 -1.65 12.80
CA SER A 119 21.43 -0.74 12.19
C SER A 119 21.11 0.70 12.57
N GLN A 120 22.14 1.47 12.93
CA GLN A 120 21.99 2.88 13.32
C GLN A 120 21.27 3.70 12.24
N ASP A 121 21.50 3.38 10.96
CA ASP A 121 20.86 4.07 9.84
C ASP A 121 19.35 3.88 9.82
N ILE A 122 18.85 2.66 10.08
CA ILE A 122 17.42 2.39 10.08
C ILE A 122 16.77 2.94 11.34
N CYS A 123 17.39 2.81 12.51
CA CYS A 123 16.88 3.40 13.75
C CYS A 123 16.78 4.94 13.70
N ASN A 124 17.56 5.61 12.84
CA ASN A 124 17.45 7.05 12.62
C ASN A 124 16.23 7.46 11.77
N PHE A 125 15.73 6.57 10.89
CA PHE A 125 14.55 6.83 10.04
C PHE A 125 13.27 6.18 10.59
N TRP A 126 13.42 5.15 11.42
CA TRP A 126 12.37 4.42 12.13
C TRP A 126 12.58 4.59 13.63
N THR A 127 12.25 5.78 14.13
CA THR A 127 12.40 6.07 15.55
C THR A 127 11.26 5.43 16.34
N THR A 128 11.56 5.01 17.58
CA THR A 128 10.52 4.51 18.49
C THR A 128 9.44 5.56 18.75
N GLU A 129 9.79 6.84 18.72
CA GLU A 129 8.83 7.95 18.89
C GLU A 129 7.85 8.01 17.72
N ASP A 130 8.32 7.96 16.47
CA ASP A 130 7.46 7.96 15.29
C ASP A 130 6.51 6.75 15.30
N MET A 131 7.04 5.57 15.65
CA MET A 131 6.24 4.35 15.77
C MET A 131 5.15 4.50 16.84
N ALA A 132 5.51 5.03 18.02
CA ALA A 132 4.56 5.26 19.11
C ALA A 132 3.49 6.28 18.71
N ILE A 133 3.86 7.35 18.01
CA ILE A 133 2.92 8.33 17.47
C ILE A 133 1.94 7.64 16.50
N ALA A 134 2.44 6.90 15.51
CA ALA A 134 1.58 6.21 14.55
C ALA A 134 0.62 5.21 15.21
N MET A 135 1.11 4.40 16.15
CA MET A 135 0.28 3.44 16.90
C MET A 135 -0.73 4.12 17.84
N SER A 136 -0.46 5.34 18.31
CA SER A 136 -1.41 6.11 19.11
C SER A 136 -2.50 6.75 18.26
N LEU A 137 -2.18 7.14 17.02
CA LEU A 137 -3.12 7.71 16.06
C LEU A 137 -4.07 6.64 15.50
N HIS A 138 -3.57 5.42 15.31
CA HIS A 138 -4.28 4.33 14.63
C HIS A 138 -4.39 3.10 15.55
N LYS A 139 -5.54 2.96 16.22
CA LYS A 139 -5.78 1.86 17.18
C LYS A 139 -5.69 0.48 16.52
N ASP A 140 -6.17 0.38 15.29
CA ASP A 140 -6.08 -0.81 14.45
C ASP A 140 -4.64 -1.17 14.10
N LEU A 141 -3.79 -0.22 13.71
CA LEU A 141 -2.35 -0.46 13.52
C LEU A 141 -1.71 -1.06 14.77
N ASN A 142 -2.04 -0.52 15.94
CA ASN A 142 -1.52 -1.02 17.21
C ASN A 142 -1.95 -2.48 17.45
N ILE A 143 -3.23 -2.78 17.24
CA ILE A 143 -3.76 -4.15 17.41
C ILE A 143 -3.11 -5.11 16.41
N ASP A 144 -3.02 -4.74 15.13
CA ASP A 144 -2.42 -5.55 14.07
C ASP A 144 -0.97 -5.87 14.38
N PHE A 145 -0.19 -4.86 14.79
CA PHE A 145 1.21 -5.03 15.14
C PHE A 145 1.39 -5.93 16.37
N LEU A 146 0.60 -5.74 17.42
CA LEU A 146 0.64 -6.60 18.61
C LEU A 146 0.20 -8.04 18.31
N ASN A 147 -0.70 -8.23 17.36
CA ASN A 147 -1.08 -9.57 16.90
C ASN A 147 0.07 -10.23 16.12
N LEU A 148 0.76 -9.51 15.23
CA LEU A 148 1.97 -10.01 14.57
C LEU A 148 3.04 -10.42 15.57
N MET A 149 3.32 -9.57 16.57
CA MET A 149 4.26 -9.90 17.65
C MET A 149 3.89 -11.16 18.44
N ARG A 150 2.58 -11.44 18.60
CA ARG A 150 2.10 -12.64 19.31
C ARG A 150 2.17 -13.90 18.48
N LEU A 151 2.04 -13.77 17.16
CA LEU A 151 2.12 -14.88 16.20
C LEU A 151 3.56 -15.28 15.91
N ASP A 152 4.51 -14.37 16.17
CA ASP A 152 5.92 -14.64 15.96
C ASP A 152 6.41 -15.84 16.78
N SER A 153 7.19 -16.69 16.13
CA SER A 153 7.66 -17.96 16.69
C SER A 153 8.99 -17.74 17.40
N PRO A 154 9.06 -17.96 18.74
CA PRO A 154 10.29 -17.72 19.48
C PRO A 154 11.48 -18.49 18.90
N GLY A 155 12.56 -17.76 18.59
CA GLY A 155 13.81 -18.35 18.08
C GLY A 155 13.91 -18.46 16.56
N PHE A 156 12.92 -18.00 15.81
CA PHE A 156 13.00 -17.84 14.36
C PHE A 156 13.14 -16.37 14.00
N ALA A 157 13.98 -16.07 13.01
CA ALA A 157 14.07 -14.72 12.47
C ALA A 157 12.79 -14.39 11.70
N SER A 158 12.30 -13.16 11.86
CA SER A 158 11.19 -12.65 11.06
C SER A 158 11.58 -12.63 9.58
N THR A 159 10.62 -12.90 8.70
CA THR A 159 10.87 -12.95 7.25
C THR A 159 10.65 -11.56 6.65
N ASP A 160 11.55 -11.11 5.77
CA ASP A 160 11.36 -9.88 5.01
C ASP A 160 10.05 -9.96 4.20
N PRO A 161 9.05 -9.10 4.46
CA PRO A 161 7.76 -9.16 3.79
C PRO A 161 7.88 -8.99 2.28
N ARG A 162 8.95 -8.37 1.78
CA ARG A 162 9.22 -8.21 0.34
C ARG A 162 9.67 -9.52 -0.32
N ALA A 163 10.18 -10.46 0.46
CA ALA A 163 10.58 -11.79 -0.01
C ALA A 163 9.44 -12.81 0.03
N LEU A 164 8.34 -12.51 0.74
CA LEU A 164 7.15 -13.35 0.75
C LEU A 164 6.48 -13.40 -0.64
N PRO A 165 5.67 -14.42 -0.96
CA PRO A 165 4.85 -14.43 -2.15
C PRO A 165 3.99 -13.15 -2.31
N ASN A 166 3.73 -12.72 -3.54
CA ASN A 166 2.90 -11.53 -3.78
C ASN A 166 1.43 -11.76 -3.40
N CYS A 167 0.93 -12.96 -3.68
CA CYS A 167 -0.45 -13.35 -3.40
C CYS A 167 -0.82 -13.25 -1.91
N ASP A 168 0.15 -13.33 -0.99
CA ASP A 168 -0.06 -13.13 0.46
C ASP A 168 -0.61 -11.72 0.79
N PHE A 169 -0.48 -10.79 -0.15
CA PHE A 169 -0.91 -9.40 -0.03
C PHE A 169 -1.84 -8.96 -1.17
N HIS A 170 -2.39 -9.89 -1.95
CA HIS A 170 -3.34 -9.57 -3.02
C HIS A 170 -4.79 -9.59 -2.54
N CYS A 171 -5.69 -8.98 -3.29
CA CYS A 171 -7.10 -8.81 -2.94
C CYS A 171 -7.95 -10.07 -3.22
N HIS A 172 -7.32 -11.21 -3.54
CA HIS A 172 -7.99 -12.45 -3.92
C HIS A 172 -7.91 -13.49 -2.80
N GLY A 173 -8.89 -14.40 -2.73
CA GLY A 173 -8.84 -15.53 -1.81
C GLY A 173 -7.77 -16.56 -2.20
N GLU A 174 -7.40 -17.45 -1.26
CA GLU A 174 -6.35 -18.47 -1.45
C GLU A 174 -6.56 -19.34 -2.71
N ASP A 175 -7.81 -19.68 -3.02
CA ASP A 175 -8.17 -20.55 -4.14
C ASP A 175 -8.53 -19.80 -5.44
N ALA A 176 -8.54 -18.47 -5.42
CA ALA A 176 -8.92 -17.67 -6.58
C ALA A 176 -7.69 -17.43 -7.49
N PRO A 177 -7.86 -17.45 -8.83
CA PRO A 177 -6.75 -17.17 -9.74
C PRO A 177 -6.27 -15.73 -9.58
N CYS A 178 -4.96 -15.55 -9.42
CA CYS A 178 -4.33 -14.24 -9.30
C CYS A 178 -4.33 -13.50 -10.64
N SER A 179 -4.86 -12.27 -10.67
CA SER A 179 -4.91 -11.45 -11.89
C SER A 179 -3.53 -11.02 -12.39
N GLN A 180 -2.51 -10.98 -11.51
CA GLN A 180 -1.13 -10.63 -11.87
C GLN A 180 -0.35 -11.81 -12.45
N ARG A 181 -0.93 -13.01 -12.44
CA ARG A 181 -0.34 -14.22 -13.03
C ARG A 181 -1.35 -14.90 -13.96
N PRO A 182 -1.72 -14.25 -15.08
CA PRO A 182 -2.50 -14.94 -16.09
C PRO A 182 -1.65 -16.09 -16.66
N ASN A 183 -2.25 -17.29 -16.71
CA ASN A 183 -1.63 -18.52 -17.23
C ASN A 183 -0.89 -18.35 -18.55
#